data_AF-A0A6I1ZB75-F1
#
_entry.id   AF-A0A6I1ZB75-F1
#
_cell.length_a   1.000
_cell.length_b   1.000
_cell.length_c   1.000
_cell.angle_alpha   90.00
_cell.angle_beta   90.00
_cell.angle_gamma   90.00
#
_symmetry.space_group_name_H-M   'P 1'
#
loop_
_entity.id
_entity.type
_entity.pdbx_description
1 polymer ?
#
loop_
_entity_poly.entity_id
_entity_poly.type
_entity_poly.pdbx_seq_one_letter_code
_entity_poly.pdbx_strand_id
1 'polypeptide(L)'
;MTADLGVGPGVLKKGASDILNCLTPVEKLDLEGASEQGSAIGNDDAAAALLTFCATWQLGGQYLADCGATLAGGLNKANNDFTETDEAIRDAANSVKTELG
;
A
#
# COMPACT_ATOMS: atom_id res chain seq x y z
N MET A 1 10.83 -22.04 22.58
CA MET A 1 11.40 -21.46 21.34
C MET A 1 10.23 -20.98 20.51
N THR A 2 9.92 -19.69 20.58
CA THR A 2 9.00 -19.09 19.60
C THR A 2 9.65 -19.27 18.24
N ALA A 3 9.00 -20.04 17.36
CA ALA A 3 9.45 -20.21 16.01
C ALA A 3 9.60 -18.80 15.41
N ASP A 4 10.80 -18.46 14.95
CA ASP A 4 11.00 -17.29 14.12
C ASP A 4 10.08 -17.47 12.91
N LEU A 5 9.00 -16.68 12.86
CA LEU A 5 7.98 -16.78 11.82
C LEU A 5 8.54 -16.34 10.44
N GLY A 6 9.81 -15.92 10.37
CA GLY A 6 10.45 -15.47 9.14
C GLY A 6 9.97 -14.09 8.67
N VAL A 7 9.21 -13.38 9.52
CA VAL A 7 8.61 -12.08 9.22
C VAL A 7 9.04 -11.08 10.31
N GLY A 8 10.24 -10.53 10.17
CA GLY A 8 10.79 -9.56 11.12
C GLY A 8 10.39 -8.10 10.83
N PRO A 9 10.65 -7.15 11.76
CA PRO A 9 10.33 -5.71 11.70
C PRO A 9 10.97 -4.87 10.57
N GLY A 10 11.36 -5.47 9.46
CA GLY A 10 11.75 -4.79 8.23
C GLY A 10 11.12 -5.41 6.98
N VAL A 11 10.71 -6.67 7.06
CA VAL A 11 10.02 -7.39 5.98
C VAL A 11 8.61 -6.82 5.78
N LEU A 12 7.91 -6.49 6.88
CA LEU A 12 6.57 -5.88 6.84
C LEU A 12 6.62 -4.48 6.23
N LYS A 13 7.55 -3.64 6.68
CA LYS A 13 7.77 -2.30 6.12
C LYS A 13 8.17 -2.34 4.64
N LYS A 14 9.00 -3.32 4.25
CA LYS A 14 9.32 -3.57 2.84
C LYS A 14 8.08 -3.98 2.05
N GLY A 15 7.27 -4.90 2.57
CA GLY A 15 6.01 -5.33 1.95
C GLY A 15 5.03 -4.16 1.74
N ALA A 16 4.90 -3.27 2.72
CA ALA A 16 4.11 -2.05 2.60
C ALA A 16 4.61 -1.17 1.45
N SER A 17 5.94 -0.99 1.35
CA SER A 17 6.57 -0.21 0.28
C SER A 17 6.38 -0.86 -1.09
N ASP A 18 6.52 -2.18 -1.18
CA ASP A 18 6.36 -2.95 -2.42
C ASP A 18 4.92 -2.85 -2.95
N ILE A 19 3.91 -2.89 -2.07
CA ILE A 19 2.49 -2.68 -2.43
C ILE A 19 2.28 -1.29 -3.04
N LEU A 20 2.77 -0.25 -2.38
CA LEU A 20 2.61 1.13 -2.85
C LEU A 20 3.35 1.38 -4.18
N ASN A 21 4.56 0.81 -4.32
CA ASN A 21 5.33 0.90 -5.55
C ASN A 21 4.64 0.20 -6.73
N CYS A 22 3.97 -0.94 -6.49
CA CYS A 22 3.19 -1.64 -7.49
C CYS A 22 1.99 -0.81 -8.00
N LEU A 23 1.41 0.03 -7.13
CA LEU A 23 0.24 0.84 -7.42
C LEU A 23 0.56 2.24 -7.97
N THR A 24 1.80 2.72 -7.80
CA THR A 24 2.26 4.01 -8.34
C THR A 24 1.99 4.21 -9.84
N PRO A 25 2.13 3.21 -10.72
CA PRO A 25 1.78 3.36 -12.14
C PRO A 25 0.28 3.54 -12.40
N VAL A 26 -0.57 3.02 -11.52
CA VAL A 26 -2.03 3.10 -11.62
C VAL A 26 -2.52 4.51 -11.29
N GLU A 27 -1.93 5.16 -10.27
CA GLU A 27 -2.21 6.56 -9.92
C GLU A 27 -1.73 7.57 -10.99
N LYS A 28 -0.73 7.20 -11.79
CA LYS A 28 -0.13 8.09 -12.82
C LYS A 28 -0.81 8.03 -14.18
N LEU A 29 -1.79 7.15 -14.37
CA LEU A 29 -2.50 7.06 -15.63
C LEU A 29 -3.51 8.21 -15.74
N ASP A 30 -3.02 9.37 -16.16
CA ASP A 30 -3.85 10.52 -16.50
C ASP A 30 -4.53 10.28 -17.85
N LEU A 31 -5.85 10.13 -17.80
CA LEU A 31 -6.69 9.87 -18.96
C LEU A 31 -7.58 11.07 -19.32
N GLU A 32 -7.47 12.22 -18.65
CA GLU A 32 -8.26 13.41 -18.98
C GLU A 32 -8.02 13.82 -20.43
N GLY A 33 -6.75 13.95 -20.83
CA GLY A 33 -6.38 14.31 -22.21
C GLY A 33 -6.80 13.28 -23.27
N ALA A 34 -6.91 12.00 -22.91
CA ALA A 34 -7.42 10.97 -23.81
C ALA A 34 -8.95 11.07 -23.98
N SER A 35 -9.67 11.38 -22.90
CA SER A 35 -11.12 11.54 -22.93
C SER A 35 -11.58 12.79 -23.72
N GLU A 36 -10.82 13.88 -23.65
CA GLU A 36 -11.08 15.11 -24.42
C GLU A 36 -10.88 14.93 -25.93
N GLN A 37 -9.97 14.04 -26.34
CA GLN A 37 -9.75 13.71 -27.76
C GLN A 37 -10.87 12.86 -28.36
N GLY A 38 -11.77 12.29 -27.53
CA GLY A 38 -12.89 11.48 -28.00
C GLY A 38 -13.78 12.21 -29.01
N SER A 39 -13.95 13.53 -28.84
CA SER A 39 -14.73 14.38 -29.76
C SER A 39 -14.12 14.48 -31.17
N ALA A 40 -12.81 14.25 -31.31
CA ALA A 40 -12.10 14.29 -32.59
C ALA A 40 -12.24 13.00 -33.40
N ILE A 41 -12.80 11.93 -32.81
CA ILE A 41 -12.96 10.62 -33.46
C ILE A 41 -14.06 10.67 -34.53
N GLY A 42 -14.98 11.63 -34.46
CA GLY A 42 -16.09 11.78 -35.42
C GLY A 42 -17.11 10.63 -35.39
N ASN A 43 -17.06 9.81 -34.33
CA ASN A 43 -17.95 8.69 -34.08
C ASN A 43 -18.38 8.71 -32.61
N ASP A 44 -19.66 9.00 -32.38
CA ASP A 44 -20.23 9.21 -31.04
C ASP A 44 -20.15 7.94 -30.17
N ASP A 45 -20.34 6.75 -30.76
CA ASP A 45 -20.24 5.48 -30.05
C ASP A 45 -18.80 5.21 -29.56
N ALA A 46 -17.81 5.51 -30.40
CA ALA A 46 -16.40 5.37 -30.04
C ALA A 46 -15.97 6.38 -28.97
N ALA A 47 -16.46 7.62 -29.04
CA ALA A 47 -16.22 8.63 -28.02
C ALA A 47 -16.86 8.24 -26.68
N ALA A 48 -18.09 7.72 -26.69
CA ALA A 48 -18.76 7.24 -25.48
C ALA A 48 -18.06 6.02 -24.85
N ALA A 49 -17.59 5.08 -25.68
CA ALA A 49 -16.82 3.93 -25.22
C ALA A 49 -15.49 4.35 -24.58
N LEU A 50 -14.78 5.32 -25.17
CA LEU A 50 -13.55 5.87 -24.62
C LEU A 50 -13.78 6.57 -23.29
N LEU A 51 -14.82 7.42 -23.19
CA LEU A 51 -15.21 8.07 -21.93
C LEU A 51 -15.50 7.03 -20.84
N THR A 52 -16.25 5.98 -21.18
CA THR A 52 -16.59 4.89 -20.25
C THR A 52 -15.35 4.14 -19.77
N PHE A 53 -14.41 3.86 -20.68
CA PHE A 53 -13.13 3.25 -20.33
C PHE A 53 -12.34 4.14 -19.36
N CYS A 54 -12.17 5.43 -19.69
CA CYS A 54 -11.42 6.38 -18.86
C CYS A 54 -12.01 6.50 -17.46
N ALA A 55 -13.34 6.65 -17.35
CA ALA A 55 -14.02 6.72 -16.05
C ALA A 55 -13.88 5.41 -15.25
N THR A 56 -14.03 4.26 -15.89
CA THR A 56 -13.86 2.95 -15.24
C THR A 56 -12.44 2.76 -14.73
N TRP A 57 -11.45 3.15 -15.54
CA TRP A 57 -10.05 3.05 -15.16
C TRP A 57 -9.71 3.96 -13.97
N GLN A 58 -10.16 5.22 -13.99
CA GLN A 58 -9.95 6.16 -12.88
C GLN A 58 -10.56 5.63 -11.58
N LEU A 59 -11.81 5.16 -11.60
CA LEU A 59 -12.48 4.61 -10.42
C LEU A 59 -11.81 3.32 -9.92
N GLY A 60 -11.49 2.39 -10.83
CA GLY A 60 -10.81 1.16 -10.48
C GLY A 60 -9.41 1.38 -9.94
N GLY A 61 -8.68 2.35 -10.52
CA GLY A 61 -7.35 2.73 -10.08
C GLY A 61 -7.35 3.35 -8.70
N GLN A 62 -8.29 4.25 -8.42
CA GLN A 62 -8.46 4.83 -7.09
C GLN A 62 -8.82 3.78 -6.04
N TYR A 63 -9.75 2.86 -6.35
CA TYR A 63 -10.09 1.76 -5.46
C TYR A 63 -8.87 0.87 -5.14
N LEU A 64 -8.07 0.53 -6.14
CA LEU A 64 -6.83 -0.24 -5.95
C LEU A 64 -5.81 0.51 -5.09
N ALA A 65 -5.65 1.82 -5.30
CA ALA A 65 -4.79 2.68 -4.49
C ALA A 65 -5.24 2.70 -3.02
N ASP A 66 -6.53 2.89 -2.75
CA ASP A 66 -7.10 2.89 -1.39
C ASP A 66 -6.90 1.53 -0.68
N CYS A 67 -7.14 0.42 -1.40
CA CYS A 67 -6.87 -0.92 -0.88
C CYS A 67 -5.38 -1.11 -0.55
N GLY A 68 -4.49 -0.67 -1.45
CA GLY A 68 -3.05 -0.72 -1.24
C GLY A 68 -2.59 0.09 -0.04
N ALA A 69 -3.07 1.32 0.09
CA ALA A 69 -2.78 2.19 1.22
C ALA A 69 -3.24 1.58 2.54
N THR A 70 -4.43 0.97 2.56
CA THR A 70 -4.96 0.27 3.74
C THR A 70 -4.07 -0.91 4.14
N LEU A 71 -3.68 -1.76 3.18
CA LEU A 71 -2.80 -2.90 3.42
C LEU A 71 -1.41 -2.46 3.89
N ALA A 72 -0.81 -1.47 3.22
CA ALA A 72 0.47 -0.89 3.60
C ALA A 72 0.44 -0.27 5.00
N GLY A 73 -0.64 0.43 5.34
CA GLY A 73 -0.87 0.97 6.68
C GLY A 73 -0.95 -0.13 7.74
N GLY A 74 -1.66 -1.22 7.46
CA GLY A 74 -1.73 -2.39 8.35
C GLY A 74 -0.38 -3.04 8.59
N LEU A 75 0.42 -3.23 7.54
CA LEU A 75 1.77 -3.78 7.65
C LEU A 75 2.71 -2.87 8.44
N ASN A 76 2.65 -1.56 8.22
CA ASN A 76 3.43 -0.59 8.99
C ASN A 76 3.03 -0.59 10.47
N LYS A 77 1.73 -0.67 10.78
CA LYS A 77 1.26 -0.77 12.16
C LYS A 77 1.77 -2.03 12.84
N ALA A 78 1.62 -3.19 12.19
CA ALA A 78 2.13 -4.45 12.71
C ALA A 78 3.66 -4.39 12.95
N ASN A 79 4.41 -3.74 12.06
CA ASN A 79 5.84 -3.53 12.22
C ASN A 79 6.19 -2.73 13.48
N ASN A 80 5.43 -1.67 13.76
CA ASN A 80 5.62 -0.84 14.94
C ASN A 80 5.25 -1.61 16.22
N ASP A 81 4.12 -2.31 16.22
CA ASP A 81 3.67 -3.12 17.36
C ASP A 81 4.71 -4.20 17.72
N PHE A 82 5.32 -4.85 16.72
CA PHE A 82 6.43 -5.79 16.94
C PHE A 82 7.66 -5.11 17.54
N THR A 83 8.03 -3.94 17.04
CA THR A 83 9.20 -3.19 17.52
C THR A 83 9.01 -2.75 18.98
N GLU A 84 7.85 -2.19 19.31
CA GLU A 84 7.50 -1.78 20.68
C GLU A 84 7.47 -2.97 21.64
N THR A 85 6.94 -4.11 21.20
CA THR A 85 6.92 -5.34 22.01
C THR A 85 8.34 -5.85 22.29
N ASP A 86 9.20 -5.88 21.26
CA ASP A 86 10.59 -6.31 21.41
C ASP A 86 11.39 -5.39 22.34
N GLU A 87 11.15 -4.07 22.28
CA GLU A 87 11.74 -3.08 23.18
C GLU A 87 11.27 -3.31 24.63
N ALA A 88 9.97 -3.48 24.85
CA ALA A 88 9.42 -3.73 26.18
C ALA A 88 9.97 -5.03 26.81
N ILE A 89 10.11 -6.10 26.02
CA ILE A 89 10.72 -7.36 26.48
C ILE A 89 12.19 -7.14 26.86
N ARG A 90 12.94 -6.39 26.04
CA ARG A 90 14.36 -6.10 26.30
C ARG A 90 14.54 -5.27 27.57
N ASP A 91 13.71 -4.26 27.76
CA ASP A 91 13.75 -3.40 28.94
C ASP A 91 13.39 -4.16 30.21
N ALA A 92 12.36 -5.02 30.16
CA ALA A 92 12.01 -5.91 31.27
C ALA A 92 13.16 -6.86 31.63
N ALA A 93 13.81 -7.47 30.62
CA ALA A 93 14.96 -8.35 30.85
C ALA A 93 16.15 -7.61 31.47
N ASN A 94 16.41 -6.37 31.03
CA ASN A 94 17.47 -5.53 31.60
C ASN A 94 17.16 -5.09 33.03
N SER A 95 15.90 -4.79 33.34
CA SER A 95 15.45 -4.45 34.69
C SER A 95 15.72 -5.61 35.65
N VAL A 96 15.28 -6.82 35.30
CA VAL A 96 15.51 -8.03 36.12
C VAL A 96 17.01 -8.30 36.32
N LYS A 97 17.82 -8.12 35.27
CA LYS A 97 19.28 -8.29 35.37
C LYS A 97 19.93 -7.29 36.34
N THR A 98 19.38 -6.08 36.43
CA THR A 98 19.88 -5.03 37.33
C THR A 98 19.47 -5.29 38.78
N GLU A 99 18.29 -5.89 39.01
CA GLU A 99 17.81 -6.25 40.36
C GLU A 99 18.50 -7.49 40.95
N LEU A 100 19.07 -8.35 40.10
CA LEU A 100 19.76 -9.58 40.50
C LEU A 100 21.28 -9.42 40.66
N GLY A 101 21.83 -8.24 40.37
CA GLY A 101 23.25 -7.89 40.56
C GLY A 101 23.50 -7.14 41.85
#